data_AF-A0A962UW47-F1
#
_entry.id   AF-A0A962UW47-F1
#
_cell.length_a   1.000
_cell.length_b   1.000
_cell.length_c   1.000
_cell.angle_alpha   90.00
_cell.angle_beta   90.00
_cell.angle_gamma   90.00
#
_symmetry.space_group_name_H-M   'P 1'
#
loop_
_entity.id
_entity.type
_entity.pdbx_description
1 polymer ?
#
loop_
_entity_poly.entity_id
_entity_poly.type
_entity_poly.pdbx_seq_one_letter_code
_entity_poly.pdbx_strand_id
1 'polypeptide(L)'
;MKTPNYFLCSDKLTPFRLTRRGREILAERFGRQGINVDSLTTLDNWEEAIAIVINTEYAGLPAEQRSEQLINRIFDLQFLTYPLYGLPPTDLMVARGQRRQAMREITRQLRCTRHRARRPTPWWLRLRNWFTEWLGSA
;
A
#
# COMPACT_ATOMS: atom_id res chain seq x y z
N MET A 1 -12.13 4.82 -15.19
CA MET A 1 -12.67 4.80 -13.81
C MET A 1 -12.06 5.98 -13.08
N LYS A 2 -12.85 6.88 -12.48
CA LYS A 2 -12.29 8.01 -11.71
C LYS A 2 -11.57 7.46 -10.47
N THR A 3 -10.31 7.85 -10.26
CA THR A 3 -9.55 7.55 -9.05
C THR A 3 -10.34 8.06 -7.84
N PRO A 4 -10.71 7.22 -6.86
CA PRO A 4 -11.49 7.69 -5.74
C PRO A 4 -10.62 8.64 -4.90
N ASN A 5 -11.15 9.83 -4.63
CA ASN A 5 -10.43 10.87 -3.91
C ASN A 5 -10.59 10.61 -2.40
N TYR A 6 -9.72 9.76 -1.86
CA TYR A 6 -9.79 9.28 -0.48
C TYR A 6 -9.30 10.32 0.55
N PHE A 7 -8.59 11.37 0.12
CA PHE A 7 -7.83 12.25 1.02
C PHE A 7 -8.10 13.72 0.82
N LEU A 8 -8.02 14.46 1.93
CA LEU A 8 -7.84 15.91 1.96
C LEU A 8 -6.44 16.16 2.53
N CYS A 9 -5.52 16.60 1.68
CA CYS A 9 -4.20 17.05 2.11
C CYS A 9 -4.27 18.55 2.40
N SER A 10 -3.97 18.96 3.63
CA SER A 10 -3.81 20.37 4.01
C SER A 10 -2.32 20.64 4.18
N ASP A 11 -1.87 21.83 3.81
CA ASP A 11 -0.46 22.18 3.76
C ASP A 11 0.26 22.00 5.11
N LYS A 12 1.29 21.17 5.04
CA LYS A 12 2.53 21.11 5.83
C LYS A 12 2.51 20.82 7.33
N LEU A 13 1.42 20.93 8.09
CA LEU A 13 1.48 20.69 9.56
C LEU A 13 0.23 20.07 10.21
N THR A 14 -0.81 19.74 9.45
CA THR A 14 -2.04 19.16 10.01
C THR A 14 -2.11 17.65 9.85
N PRO A 15 -2.65 16.92 10.86
CA PRO A 15 -2.87 15.49 10.75
C PRO A 15 -3.78 15.17 9.58
N PHE A 16 -3.40 14.14 8.85
CA PHE A 16 -4.11 13.60 7.70
C PHE A 16 -5.60 13.39 7.98
N ARG A 17 -6.46 13.82 7.05
CA ARG A 17 -7.90 13.57 7.16
C ARG A 17 -8.41 12.88 5.91
N LEU A 18 -9.08 11.77 6.15
CA LEU A 18 -9.90 11.12 5.13
C LEU A 18 -11.04 12.04 4.71
N THR A 19 -11.41 11.98 3.44
CA THR A 19 -12.74 12.44 3.05
C THR A 19 -13.80 11.63 3.79
N ARG A 20 -15.00 12.19 4.01
CA ARG A 20 -16.12 11.45 4.62
C ARG A 20 -16.36 10.10 3.94
N ARG A 21 -16.33 10.07 2.61
CA ARG A 21 -16.47 8.85 1.81
C ARG A 21 -15.32 7.87 2.02
N GLY A 22 -14.08 8.38 2.09
CA GLY A 22 -12.92 7.55 2.40
C GLY A 22 -13.02 6.94 3.79
N ARG A 23 -13.49 7.71 4.79
CA ARG A 23 -13.73 7.22 6.14
C ARG A 23 -14.78 6.11 6.15
N GLU A 24 -15.94 6.31 5.53
CA GLU A 24 -16.99 5.28 5.46
C GLU A 24 -16.47 3.95 4.88
N ILE A 25 -15.72 4.03 3.77
CA ILE A 25 -15.18 2.83 3.09
C ILE A 25 -14.08 2.15 3.91
N LEU A 26 -13.19 2.92 4.54
CA LEU A 26 -12.04 2.37 5.26
C LEU A 26 -12.38 1.95 6.68
N ALA A 27 -13.29 2.64 7.36
CA ALA A 27 -13.68 2.35 8.74
C ALA A 27 -14.21 0.93 8.90
N GLU A 28 -15.04 0.46 7.99
CA GLU A 28 -15.53 -0.92 8.04
C GLU A 28 -14.38 -1.93 7.86
N ARG A 29 -13.53 -1.73 6.84
CA ARG A 29 -12.46 -2.65 6.48
C ARG A 29 -11.38 -2.74 7.56
N PHE A 30 -10.98 -1.59 8.11
CA PHE A 30 -9.99 -1.49 9.19
C PHE A 30 -10.60 -1.92 10.53
N GLY A 31 -11.88 -1.64 10.76
CA GLY A 31 -12.61 -2.04 11.96
C GLY A 31 -12.70 -3.56 12.14
N ARG A 32 -12.75 -4.33 11.04
CA ARG A 32 -12.64 -5.81 11.10
C ARG A 32 -11.32 -6.31 11.70
N GLN A 33 -10.29 -5.47 11.69
CA GLN A 33 -8.98 -5.75 12.30
C GLN A 33 -8.82 -5.06 13.67
N GLY A 34 -9.88 -4.46 14.22
CA GLY A 34 -9.83 -3.69 15.46
C GLY A 34 -9.14 -2.33 15.34
N ILE A 35 -8.90 -1.84 14.12
CA ILE A 35 -8.18 -0.59 13.89
C ILE A 35 -9.18 0.56 13.78
N ASN A 36 -9.05 1.56 14.67
CA ASN A 36 -9.81 2.80 14.59
C ASN A 36 -9.13 3.78 13.62
N VAL A 37 -9.73 3.97 12.45
CA VAL A 37 -9.22 4.85 11.40
C VAL A 37 -9.05 6.31 11.85
N ASP A 38 -9.88 6.79 12.78
CA ASP A 38 -9.77 8.16 13.29
C ASP A 38 -8.58 8.38 14.23
N SER A 39 -7.95 7.30 14.72
CA SER A 39 -6.71 7.37 15.50
C SER A 39 -5.44 7.41 14.64
N LEU A 40 -5.56 7.21 13.32
CA LEU A 40 -4.43 7.18 12.39
C LEU A 40 -4.05 8.61 11.97
N THR A 41 -3.09 9.20 12.67
CA THR A 41 -2.69 10.61 12.49
C THR A 41 -1.35 10.80 11.79
N THR A 42 -0.49 9.78 11.78
CA THR A 42 0.87 9.82 11.22
C THR A 42 1.03 8.86 10.04
N LEU A 43 1.99 9.12 9.16
CA LEU A 43 2.33 8.21 8.06
C LEU A 43 2.67 6.81 8.58
N ASP A 44 3.46 6.70 9.64
CA ASP A 44 3.83 5.41 10.21
C ASP A 44 2.61 4.61 10.68
N ASN A 45 1.67 5.24 11.38
CA ASN A 45 0.43 4.58 11.83
C ASN A 45 -0.41 4.12 10.62
N TRP A 46 -0.46 4.92 9.56
CA TRP A 46 -1.13 4.56 8.31
C TRP A 46 -0.47 3.37 7.61
N GLU A 47 0.87 3.38 7.46
CA GLU A 47 1.63 2.28 6.87
C GLU A 47 1.42 0.98 7.63
N GLU A 48 1.52 1.01 8.96
CA GLU A 48 1.34 -0.15 9.82
C GLU A 48 -0.07 -0.71 9.71
N ALA A 49 -1.09 0.14 9.82
CA ALA A 49 -2.49 -0.27 9.71
C ALA A 49 -2.80 -0.88 8.34
N ILE A 50 -2.29 -0.29 7.26
CA ILE A 50 -2.45 -0.83 5.90
C ILE A 50 -1.75 -2.18 5.77
N ALA A 51 -0.53 -2.33 6.31
CA ALA A 51 0.20 -3.58 6.28
C ALA A 51 -0.56 -4.70 7.02
N ILE A 52 -1.14 -4.41 8.19
CA ILE A 52 -1.98 -5.37 8.93
C ILE A 52 -3.16 -5.82 8.07
N VAL A 53 -3.95 -4.88 7.55
CA VAL A 53 -5.15 -5.22 6.74
C VAL A 53 -4.78 -6.03 5.51
N ILE A 54 -3.73 -5.62 4.78
CA ILE A 54 -3.25 -6.34 3.59
C ILE A 54 -2.82 -7.76 3.93
N ASN A 55 -2.02 -7.93 4.99
CA ASN A 55 -1.51 -9.24 5.38
C ASN A 55 -2.63 -10.17 5.83
N THR A 56 -3.56 -9.69 6.65
CA THR A 56 -4.70 -10.50 7.10
C THR A 56 -5.60 -10.89 5.94
N GLU A 57 -5.97 -9.95 5.08
CA GLU A 57 -6.85 -10.23 3.94
C GLU A 57 -6.18 -11.18 2.94
N TYR A 58 -4.89 -10.98 2.64
CA TYR A 58 -4.17 -11.87 1.72
C TYR A 58 -4.00 -13.28 2.31
N ALA A 59 -3.69 -13.39 3.60
CA ALA A 59 -3.56 -14.67 4.29
C ALA A 59 -4.89 -15.42 4.37
N GLY A 60 -6.00 -14.68 4.52
CA GLY A 60 -7.36 -15.24 4.53
C GLY A 60 -7.85 -15.76 3.17
N LEU A 61 -7.13 -15.50 2.06
CA LEU A 61 -7.51 -16.00 0.74
C LEU A 61 -7.01 -17.43 0.51
N PRO A 62 -7.93 -18.39 0.25
CA PRO A 62 -7.58 -19.70 -0.28
C PRO A 62 -6.83 -19.56 -1.60
N ALA A 63 -5.86 -20.44 -1.86
CA ALA A 63 -5.02 -20.36 -3.06
C ALA A 63 -5.84 -20.34 -4.37
N GLU A 64 -6.96 -21.07 -4.39
CA GLU A 64 -7.89 -21.16 -5.52
C GLU A 64 -8.64 -19.84 -5.82
N GLN A 65 -8.79 -18.98 -4.80
CA GLN A 65 -9.50 -17.71 -4.91
C GLN A 65 -8.57 -16.52 -5.18
N ARG A 66 -7.26 -16.77 -5.31
CA ARG A 66 -6.23 -15.76 -5.56
C ARG A 66 -6.20 -15.34 -7.04
N SER A 67 -7.28 -14.69 -7.49
CA SER A 67 -7.28 -14.02 -8.78
C SER A 67 -6.43 -12.74 -8.73
N GLU A 68 -5.78 -12.40 -9.85
CA GLU A 68 -4.97 -11.17 -9.96
C GLU A 68 -5.80 -9.92 -9.60
N GLN A 69 -7.08 -9.91 -9.96
CA GLN A 69 -8.00 -8.81 -9.66
C GLN A 69 -8.22 -8.63 -8.15
N LEU A 70 -8.40 -9.73 -7.42
CA LEU A 70 -8.69 -9.70 -5.99
C LEU A 70 -7.44 -9.35 -5.18
N ILE A 71 -6.29 -9.91 -5.57
CA ILE A 71 -4.98 -9.50 -5.06
C ILE A 71 -4.77 -8.00 -5.29
N ASN A 72 -5.02 -7.51 -6.51
CA ASN A 72 -4.83 -6.10 -6.80
C ASN A 72 -5.70 -5.22 -5.90
N ARG A 73 -6.96 -5.58 -5.67
CA ARG A 73 -7.88 -4.85 -4.78
C ARG A 73 -7.41 -4.83 -3.32
N ILE A 74 -6.75 -5.88 -2.85
CA ILE A 74 -6.13 -5.89 -1.51
C ILE A 74 -5.00 -4.86 -1.46
N PHE A 75 -4.07 -4.95 -2.41
CA PHE A 75 -2.90 -4.09 -2.45
C PHE A 75 -3.18 -2.65 -2.90
N ASP A 76 -4.36 -2.35 -3.44
CA ASP A 76 -4.76 -0.97 -3.77
C ASP A 76 -4.82 -0.10 -2.50
N LEU A 77 -4.91 -0.67 -1.30
CA LEU A 77 -4.76 0.07 -0.04
C LEU A 77 -3.41 0.78 0.09
N GLN A 78 -2.34 0.30 -0.56
CA GLN A 78 -1.04 0.99 -0.54
C GLN A 78 -1.07 2.35 -1.24
N PHE A 79 -2.05 2.58 -2.12
CA PHE A 79 -2.23 3.91 -2.72
C PHE A 79 -2.65 4.96 -1.70
N LEU A 80 -3.17 4.54 -0.56
CA LEU A 80 -3.64 5.46 0.47
C LEU A 80 -2.51 6.31 1.05
N THR A 81 -1.27 5.82 1.00
CA THR A 81 -0.09 6.52 1.51
C THR A 81 0.65 7.33 0.45
N TYR A 82 0.28 7.25 -0.84
CA TYR A 82 1.00 7.94 -1.91
C TYR A 82 1.06 9.47 -1.69
N PRO A 83 -0.05 10.14 -1.38
CA PRO A 83 -0.02 11.57 -1.08
C PRO A 83 0.83 11.90 0.15
N LEU A 84 0.96 10.96 1.11
CA LEU A 84 1.78 11.15 2.31
C LEU A 84 3.28 11.16 2.00
N TYR A 85 3.71 10.54 0.91
CA TYR A 85 5.08 10.64 0.40
C TYR A 85 5.30 11.87 -0.49
N GLY A 86 4.31 12.77 -0.61
CA GLY A 86 4.38 13.92 -1.52
C GLY A 86 4.25 13.54 -3.00
N LEU A 87 3.75 12.34 -3.31
CA LEU A 87 3.56 11.91 -4.68
C LEU A 87 2.31 12.54 -5.30
N PRO A 88 2.38 12.93 -6.58
CA PRO A 88 1.22 13.48 -7.27
C PRO A 88 0.10 12.41 -7.36
N PRO A 89 -1.17 12.83 -7.29
CA PRO A 89 -2.30 11.93 -7.53
C PRO A 89 -2.12 11.23 -8.88
N THR A 90 -1.98 9.91 -8.83
CA THR A 90 -1.73 9.08 -10.01
C THR A 90 -2.94 8.19 -10.26
N ASP A 91 -3.25 7.92 -11.52
CA ASP A 91 -4.33 6.99 -11.87
C ASP A 91 -4.07 5.60 -11.27
N LEU A 92 -5.11 4.98 -10.70
CA LEU A 92 -5.02 3.67 -10.05
C LEU A 92 -4.43 2.61 -10.99
N MET A 93 -4.73 2.69 -12.29
CA MET A 93 -4.19 1.75 -13.27
C MET A 93 -2.70 1.94 -13.51
N VAL A 94 -2.23 3.18 -13.52
CA VAL A 94 -0.81 3.49 -13.68
C VAL A 94 -0.02 2.91 -12.52
N ALA A 95 -0.43 3.15 -11.27
CA ALA A 95 0.34 2.63 -10.14
C ALA A 95 0.12 1.13 -9.87
N ARG A 96 -0.98 0.51 -10.35
CA ARG A 96 -1.06 -0.96 -10.48
C ARG A 96 -0.02 -1.48 -11.47
N GLY A 97 0.21 -0.76 -12.58
CA GLY A 97 1.27 -1.04 -13.53
C GLY A 97 2.66 -0.96 -12.88
N GLN A 98 2.95 0.13 -12.18
CA GLN A 98 4.20 0.33 -11.44
C GLN A 98 4.43 -0.77 -10.39
N ARG A 99 3.40 -1.11 -9.60
CA ARG A 99 3.48 -2.21 -8.63
C ARG A 99 3.81 -3.55 -9.31
N ARG A 100 3.17 -3.85 -10.45
CA ARG A 100 3.46 -5.08 -11.21
C ARG A 100 4.90 -5.10 -11.72
N GLN A 101 5.42 -3.97 -12.19
CA GLN A 101 6.82 -3.85 -12.58
C GLN A 101 7.76 -4.07 -11.39
N ALA A 102 7.51 -3.41 -10.26
CA ALA A 102 8.30 -3.57 -9.05
C ALA A 102 8.28 -5.02 -8.53
N MET A 103 7.12 -5.68 -8.55
CA MET A 103 7.00 -7.08 -8.14
C MET A 103 7.78 -8.02 -9.09
N ARG A 104 7.74 -7.76 -10.40
CA ARG A 104 8.55 -8.51 -11.38
C ARG A 104 10.03 -8.32 -11.11
N GLU A 105 10.45 -7.10 -10.79
CA GLU A 105 11.84 -6.79 -10.47
C GLU A 105 12.30 -7.47 -9.18
N ILE A 106 11.51 -7.40 -8.11
CA ILE A 106 11.77 -8.13 -6.86
C ILE A 106 11.83 -9.63 -7.11
N THR A 107 10.90 -10.19 -7.90
CA THR A 107 10.90 -11.62 -8.25
C THR A 107 12.15 -11.98 -9.05
N ARG A 108 12.59 -11.13 -9.98
CA ARG A 108 13.82 -11.28 -10.75
C ARG A 108 15.04 -11.27 -9.82
N GLN A 109 15.12 -10.29 -8.92
CA GLN A 109 16.19 -10.20 -7.93
C GLN A 109 16.19 -11.37 -6.95
N LEU A 110 15.03 -11.85 -6.51
CA LEU A 110 14.89 -13.03 -5.63
C LEU A 110 15.32 -14.32 -6.34
N ARG A 111 15.06 -14.45 -7.65
CA ARG A 111 15.65 -15.55 -8.44
C ARG A 111 17.16 -15.45 -8.52
N CYS A 112 17.70 -14.25 -8.74
CA CYS A 112 19.15 -14.02 -8.80
C CYS A 112 19.84 -14.16 -7.43
N THR A 113 19.15 -13.82 -6.33
CA THR A 113 19.70 -13.87 -4.96
C THR A 113 19.45 -15.20 -4.24
N ARG A 114 18.78 -16.16 -4.87
CA ARG A 114 18.61 -17.53 -4.35
C ARG A 114 19.93 -18.29 -4.12
N HIS A 115 21.08 -17.69 -4.45
CA HIS A 115 22.43 -18.14 -4.10
C HIS A 115 23.03 -17.56 -2.81
N ARG A 116 22.39 -16.62 -2.09
CA ARG A 116 22.90 -16.16 -0.78
C ARG A 116 21.76 -16.02 0.23
N ALA A 117 21.65 -17.03 1.09
CA ALA A 117 20.77 -17.04 2.25
C ALA A 117 21.02 -15.82 3.15
N ARG A 118 19.98 -15.00 3.37
CA ARG A 118 19.77 -14.20 4.58
C ARG A 118 18.29 -13.84 4.68
N ARG A 119 17.80 -13.80 5.92
CA ARG A 119 16.40 -13.78 6.39
C ARG A 119 15.40 -13.01 5.49
N PRO A 120 14.13 -13.45 5.41
CA PRO A 120 13.12 -12.77 4.60
C PRO A 120 12.79 -11.42 5.23
N THR A 121 13.43 -10.35 4.78
CA THR A 121 12.84 -9.02 4.85
C THR A 121 11.46 -9.07 4.19
N PRO A 122 10.40 -8.60 4.86
CA PRO A 122 9.09 -8.54 4.25
C PRO A 122 9.17 -7.80 2.91
N TRP A 123 8.61 -8.39 1.86
CA TRP A 123 8.78 -7.91 0.48
C TRP A 123 8.22 -6.47 0.30
N TRP A 124 7.28 -6.05 1.14
CA TRP A 124 6.74 -4.69 1.17
C TRP A 124 7.74 -3.64 1.70
N LEU A 125 8.62 -4.01 2.63
CA LEU A 125 9.75 -3.18 3.09
C LEU A 125 10.81 -3.00 1.99
N ARG A 126 11.04 -4.05 1.17
CA ARG A 126 11.90 -3.93 -0.02
C ARG A 126 11.28 -3.05 -1.09
N LEU A 127 9.97 -3.14 -1.28
CA LEU A 127 9.23 -2.24 -2.16
C LEU A 127 9.34 -0.79 -1.67
N ARG A 128 9.23 -0.53 -0.36
CA ARG A 128 9.41 0.79 0.25
C ARG A 128 10.80 1.37 -0.05
N ASN A 129 11.86 0.62 0.26
CA ASN A 129 13.24 1.08 0.06
C ASN A 129 13.55 1.36 -1.42
N TRP A 130 13.08 0.50 -2.32
CA TRP A 130 13.26 0.72 -3.76
C TRP A 130 12.46 1.93 -4.26
N PHE A 131 11.24 2.15 -3.76
CA PHE A 131 10.43 3.32 -4.12
C PHE A 131 11.09 4.62 -3.67
N THR A 132 11.67 4.65 -2.45
CA THR A 132 12.42 5.81 -1.95
C THR A 132 13.73 6.04 -2.69
N GLU A 133 14.45 5.00 -3.08
CA GLU A 133 15.70 5.12 -3.87
C GLU A 133 15.43 5.60 -5.30
N TRP A 134 14.33 5.18 -5.91
CA TRP A 134 13.96 5.59 -7.26
C TRP A 134 13.46 7.05 -7.31
N LEU A 135 12.79 7.53 -6.26
CA LEU A 135 12.33 8.92 -6.14
C LEU A 135 13.43 9.91 -5.76
N GLY A 136 14.50 9.47 -5.10
CA GLY A 136 15.68 10.30 -4.81
C GLY A 136 16.64 10.48 -5.99
N SER A 137 16.39 9.81 -7.11
CA SER A 137 17.22 9.84 -8.32
C SER A 137 16.61 10.66 -9.47
N ALA A 138 15.57 11.47 -9.20
CA ALA A 138 14.91 12.35 -10.18
C ALA A 138 15.25 13.83 -9.94
#